data_AF-K2MIS2-F1
#
_entry.id   AF-K2MIS2-F1
#
_cell.length_a   1.000
_cell.length_b   1.000
_cell.length_c   1.000
_cell.angle_alpha   90.00
_cell.angle_beta   90.00
_cell.angle_gamma   90.00
#
_symmetry.space_group_name_H-M   'P 1'
#
loop_
_entity.id
_entity.type
_entity.pdbx_description
1 polymer ?
#
loop_
_entity_poly.entity_id
_entity_poly.type
_entity_poly.pdbx_seq_one_letter_code
_entity_poly.pdbx_strand_id
1 'polypeptide(L)'
;MDLFADALNVTLRHCMLAGGAQLRIGGLSESTAHLMPHVRVNMTNVTSLEGTLVLHGAMPPNSSVLLANSTLRATVGGSQYVPTTPGHAGSRYGPALVLDGVRLLSTRFVMTRSTLFCGGESCAAILVERGLGVNLSSVFYMDSCVVWSRLHVVYALASDLRVSGGSVFS
;
A
#
# COMPACT_ATOMS: atom_id res chain seq x y z
N MET A 1 3.48 -9.83 32.95
CA MET A 1 2.97 -10.73 31.89
C MET A 1 2.72 -9.85 30.68
N ASP A 2 3.61 -9.86 29.69
CA ASP A 2 3.43 -9.06 28.46
C ASP A 2 2.29 -9.69 27.65
N LEU A 3 1.13 -9.05 27.65
CA LEU A 3 -0.05 -9.48 26.89
C LEU A 3 0.15 -9.34 25.35
N PHE A 4 1.33 -8.92 24.91
CA PHE A 4 1.65 -8.54 23.53
C PHE A 4 2.98 -9.13 23.03
N ALA A 5 3.51 -10.18 23.68
CA ALA A 5 4.75 -10.82 23.25
C ALA A 5 4.67 -11.45 21.84
N ASP A 6 3.46 -11.77 21.37
CA ASP A 6 3.23 -12.36 20.05
C ASP A 6 2.88 -11.31 19.00
N ALA A 7 3.56 -11.41 17.86
CA ALA A 7 3.29 -10.61 16.68
C ALA A 7 1.92 -10.97 16.10
N LEU A 8 1.14 -9.97 15.69
CA LEU A 8 -0.05 -10.23 14.89
C LEU A 8 0.37 -10.62 13.47
N ASN A 9 0.04 -11.84 13.04
CA ASN A 9 0.37 -12.34 11.72
C ASN A 9 -0.87 -12.33 10.81
N VAL A 10 -0.78 -11.59 9.71
CA VAL A 10 -1.79 -11.55 8.66
C VAL A 10 -1.16 -12.13 7.40
N THR A 11 -1.72 -13.22 6.88
CA THR A 11 -1.18 -13.89 5.69
C THR A 11 -2.26 -14.06 4.63
N LEU A 12 -1.96 -13.63 3.40
CA LEU A 12 -2.78 -13.81 2.22
C LEU A 12 -1.95 -14.57 1.17
N ARG A 13 -2.46 -15.70 0.71
CA ARG A 13 -1.80 -16.54 -0.29
C ARG A 13 -2.77 -16.96 -1.36
N HIS A 14 -2.35 -16.88 -2.62
CA HIS A 14 -3.17 -17.31 -3.76
C HIS A 14 -4.54 -16.63 -3.81
N CYS A 15 -4.60 -15.37 -3.38
CA CYS A 15 -5.83 -14.59 -3.41
C CYS A 15 -6.03 -13.96 -4.79
N MET A 16 -7.29 -13.94 -5.25
CA MET A 16 -7.68 -13.28 -6.48
C MET A 16 -8.65 -12.13 -6.19
N LEU A 17 -8.32 -10.93 -6.68
CA LEU A 17 -9.18 -9.76 -6.68
C LEU A 17 -9.62 -9.49 -8.11
N ALA A 18 -10.92 -9.36 -8.36
CA ALA A 18 -11.42 -9.16 -9.71
C ALA A 18 -12.60 -8.19 -9.75
N GLY A 19 -12.81 -7.55 -10.90
CA GLY A 19 -14.04 -6.81 -11.20
C GLY A 19 -14.31 -5.63 -10.27
N GLY A 20 -13.28 -4.86 -9.93
CA GLY A 20 -13.41 -3.70 -9.04
C GLY A 20 -13.26 -4.02 -7.55
N ALA A 21 -13.03 -5.29 -7.17
CA ALA A 21 -12.84 -5.67 -5.77
C ALA A 21 -11.71 -4.88 -5.10
N GLN A 22 -11.95 -4.47 -3.85
CA GLN A 22 -10.97 -3.74 -3.05
C GLN A 22 -10.56 -4.57 -1.83
N LEU A 23 -9.26 -4.85 -1.71
CA LEU A 23 -8.67 -5.41 -0.51
C LEU A 23 -8.07 -4.28 0.32
N ARG A 24 -8.68 -3.98 1.47
CA ARG A 24 -8.20 -2.93 2.37
C ARG A 24 -7.53 -3.55 3.58
N ILE A 25 -6.26 -3.23 3.80
CA ILE A 25 -5.53 -3.57 5.03
C ILE A 25 -5.33 -2.26 5.79
N GLY A 26 -6.01 -2.18 6.94
CA GLY A 26 -5.97 -1.02 7.82
C GLY A 26 -5.01 -1.20 8.97
N GLY A 27 -4.19 -0.18 9.19
CA GLY A 27 -3.49 0.06 10.42
C GLY A 27 -4.35 0.86 11.40
N LEU A 28 -3.68 1.56 12.30
CA LEU A 28 -4.30 2.28 13.41
C LEU A 28 -4.11 3.80 13.26
N SER A 29 -4.63 4.56 14.21
CA SER A 29 -4.12 5.91 14.43
C SER A 29 -2.66 5.84 14.90
N GLU A 30 -1.89 6.89 14.63
CA GLU A 30 -0.47 6.95 15.00
C GLU A 30 -0.28 6.81 16.52
N SER A 31 -1.13 7.46 17.32
CA SER A 31 -1.08 7.37 18.78
C SER A 31 -1.34 5.96 19.32
N THR A 32 -2.27 5.21 18.70
CA THR A 32 -2.58 3.84 19.11
C THR A 32 -1.55 2.84 18.56
N ALA A 33 -0.97 3.08 17.38
CA ALA A 33 0.01 2.19 16.78
C ALA A 33 1.23 1.95 17.68
N HIS A 34 1.69 2.96 18.42
CA HIS A 34 2.80 2.84 19.37
C HIS A 34 2.52 1.93 20.57
N LEU A 35 1.25 1.68 20.88
CA LEU A 35 0.83 0.88 22.03
C LEU A 35 0.57 -0.59 21.66
N MET A 36 0.55 -0.90 20.37
CA MET A 36 0.19 -2.22 19.85
C MET A 36 1.43 -3.07 19.56
N PRO A 37 1.31 -4.41 19.61
CA PRO A 37 2.36 -5.32 19.18
C PRO A 37 2.70 -5.12 17.71
N HIS A 38 3.92 -5.49 17.31
CA HIS A 38 4.32 -5.48 15.91
C HIS A 38 3.48 -6.46 15.09
N VAL A 39 3.27 -6.10 13.83
CA VAL A 39 2.44 -6.85 12.89
C VAL A 39 3.31 -7.37 11.74
N ARG A 40 3.03 -8.58 11.27
CA ARG A 40 3.58 -9.12 10.03
C ARG A 40 2.46 -9.37 9.03
N VAL A 41 2.42 -8.56 7.98
CA VAL A 41 1.51 -8.72 6.85
C VAL A 41 2.28 -9.36 5.71
N ASN A 42 1.87 -10.56 5.29
CA ASN A 42 2.52 -11.30 4.22
C ASN A 42 1.52 -11.64 3.11
N MET A 43 1.70 -11.02 1.96
CA MET A 43 0.88 -11.20 0.77
C MET A 43 1.74 -11.86 -0.31
N THR A 44 1.43 -13.10 -0.66
CA THR A 44 2.18 -13.84 -1.69
C THR A 44 1.25 -14.42 -2.74
N ASN A 45 1.68 -14.40 -4.01
CA ASN A 45 0.88 -14.93 -5.13
C ASN A 45 -0.53 -14.30 -5.18
N VAL A 46 -0.64 -13.00 -4.93
CA VAL A 46 -1.90 -12.27 -5.06
C VAL A 46 -2.06 -11.83 -6.51
N THR A 47 -3.21 -12.13 -7.10
CA THR A 47 -3.55 -11.70 -8.46
C THR A 47 -4.71 -10.73 -8.41
N SER A 48 -4.50 -9.50 -8.87
CA SER A 48 -5.56 -8.50 -9.03
C SER A 48 -5.80 -8.25 -10.52
N LEU A 49 -7.03 -8.44 -10.97
CA LEU A 49 -7.50 -8.14 -12.32
C LEU A 49 -8.61 -7.12 -12.24
N GLU A 50 -8.27 -5.85 -12.45
CA GLU A 50 -9.18 -4.72 -12.24
C GLU A 50 -9.61 -4.53 -10.77
N GLY A 51 -8.87 -5.08 -9.82
CA GLY A 51 -9.04 -4.84 -8.39
C GLY A 51 -7.98 -3.88 -7.83
N THR A 52 -8.19 -3.45 -6.59
CA THR A 52 -7.30 -2.48 -5.92
C THR A 52 -6.89 -2.98 -4.54
N LEU A 53 -5.59 -2.96 -4.25
CA LEU A 53 -5.06 -3.15 -2.91
C LEU A 53 -4.94 -1.79 -2.23
N VAL A 54 -5.46 -1.63 -1.03
CA VAL A 54 -5.41 -0.38 -0.26
C VAL A 54 -4.75 -0.66 1.07
N LEU A 55 -3.68 0.08 1.36
CA LEU A 55 -3.05 0.13 2.68
C LEU A 55 -3.37 1.48 3.28
N HIS A 56 -3.87 1.50 4.51
CA HIS A 56 -4.18 2.77 5.16
C HIS A 56 -3.80 2.79 6.64
N GLY A 57 -3.50 3.98 7.17
CA GLY A 57 -3.20 4.19 8.59
C GLY A 57 -1.76 3.85 9.02
N ALA A 58 -1.52 3.92 10.32
CA ALA A 58 -0.21 3.70 10.93
C ALA A 58 0.02 2.22 11.27
N MET A 59 1.15 1.68 10.84
CA MET A 59 1.60 0.36 11.25
C MET A 59 2.25 0.45 12.64
N PRO A 60 1.99 -0.48 13.57
CA PRO A 60 2.71 -0.53 14.83
C PRO A 60 4.22 -0.59 14.64
N PRO A 61 5.02 -0.05 15.58
CA PRO A 61 6.47 -0.07 15.47
C PRO A 61 7.06 -1.45 15.21
N ASN A 62 8.15 -1.52 14.46
CA ASN A 62 8.87 -2.77 14.15
C ASN A 62 8.06 -3.79 13.32
N SER A 63 7.01 -3.33 12.64
CA SER A 63 6.18 -4.19 11.78
C SER A 63 6.86 -4.53 10.45
N SER A 64 6.29 -5.49 9.73
CA SER A 64 6.69 -5.81 8.36
C SER A 64 5.48 -6.03 7.47
N VAL A 65 5.56 -5.53 6.24
CA VAL A 65 4.58 -5.74 5.18
C VAL A 65 5.32 -6.22 3.94
N LEU A 66 5.03 -7.43 3.52
CA LEU A 66 5.62 -8.06 2.34
C LEU A 66 4.53 -8.29 1.30
N LEU A 67 4.76 -7.81 0.08
CA LEU A 67 4.00 -8.18 -1.11
C LEU A 67 4.94 -8.84 -2.11
N ALA A 68 4.81 -10.15 -2.32
CA ALA A 68 5.74 -10.92 -3.14
C ALA A 68 5.03 -11.74 -4.22
N ASN A 69 5.72 -11.97 -5.34
CA ASN A 69 5.28 -12.87 -6.42
C ASN A 69 3.85 -12.57 -6.90
N SER A 70 3.46 -11.29 -6.96
CA SER A 70 2.07 -10.88 -7.15
C SER A 70 1.90 -10.11 -8.46
N THR A 71 0.72 -10.21 -9.06
CA THR A 71 0.38 -9.50 -10.30
C THR A 71 -0.82 -8.61 -10.03
N LEU A 72 -0.61 -7.29 -10.03
CA LEU A 72 -1.66 -6.31 -9.80
C LEU A 72 -1.94 -5.55 -11.08
N ARG A 73 -3.14 -5.74 -11.64
CA ARG A 73 -3.59 -5.08 -12.85
C ARG A 73 -4.81 -4.22 -12.55
N ALA A 74 -4.78 -2.98 -13.00
CA ALA A 74 -5.91 -2.06 -12.93
C ALA A 74 -6.00 -1.21 -14.20
N THR A 75 -7.22 -0.82 -14.56
CA THR A 75 -7.51 0.13 -15.63
C THR A 75 -8.48 1.20 -15.18
N VAL A 76 -8.43 2.36 -15.83
CA VAL A 76 -9.43 3.41 -15.68
C VAL A 76 -10.77 2.88 -16.21
N GLY A 77 -11.68 2.53 -15.30
CA GLY A 77 -12.99 1.96 -15.61
C GLY A 77 -13.22 0.60 -14.97
N GLY A 78 -12.19 -0.26 -14.96
CA GLY A 78 -12.24 -1.58 -14.33
C GLY A 78 -12.06 -1.50 -12.81
N SER A 79 -11.01 -0.80 -12.35
CA SER A 79 -10.89 -0.49 -10.93
C SER A 79 -12.00 0.48 -10.52
N GLN A 80 -12.63 0.18 -9.38
CA GLN A 80 -13.70 0.97 -8.78
C GLN A 80 -13.22 1.76 -7.56
N TYR A 81 -11.92 2.05 -7.49
CA TYR A 81 -11.39 2.90 -6.43
C TYR A 81 -11.90 4.34 -6.59
N VAL A 82 -12.45 4.90 -5.51
CA VAL A 82 -12.89 6.29 -5.46
C VAL A 82 -12.04 7.03 -4.43
N PRO A 83 -11.24 8.03 -4.87
CA PRO A 83 -10.51 8.90 -3.97
C PRO A 83 -11.42 9.54 -2.94
N THR A 84 -10.97 9.56 -1.70
CA THR A 84 -11.70 10.20 -0.59
C THR A 84 -11.01 11.49 -0.13
N THR A 85 -9.94 11.89 -0.83
CA THR A 85 -9.27 13.17 -0.61
C THR A 85 -10.23 14.33 -0.92
N PRO A 86 -10.39 15.33 -0.02
CA PRO A 86 -11.23 16.50 -0.27
C PRO A 86 -10.88 17.20 -1.59
N GLY A 87 -11.90 17.63 -2.34
CA GLY A 87 -11.72 18.26 -3.66
C GLY A 87 -11.45 17.30 -4.83
N HIS A 88 -11.25 16.00 -4.56
CA HIS A 88 -10.89 14.99 -5.57
C HIS A 88 -11.92 13.86 -5.71
N ALA A 89 -13.09 14.00 -5.07
CA ALA A 89 -14.15 12.98 -5.07
C ALA A 89 -14.69 12.64 -6.48
N GLY A 90 -14.56 13.57 -7.45
CA GLY A 90 -14.93 13.34 -8.85
C GLY A 90 -13.83 12.74 -9.71
N SER A 91 -12.60 12.62 -9.20
CA SER A 91 -11.47 12.11 -9.97
C SER A 91 -11.50 10.59 -10.03
N ARG A 92 -11.53 10.02 -11.25
CA ARG A 92 -11.51 8.57 -11.45
C ARG A 92 -10.10 8.10 -11.75
N TYR A 93 -9.47 7.43 -10.79
CA TYR A 93 -8.19 6.76 -10.98
C TYR A 93 -8.40 5.25 -11.02
N GLY A 94 -7.57 4.55 -11.79
CA GLY A 94 -7.56 3.09 -11.80
C GLY A 94 -6.34 2.49 -11.11
N PRO A 95 -6.12 2.70 -9.79
CA PRO A 95 -4.89 2.27 -9.14
C PRO A 95 -4.85 0.77 -8.84
N ALA A 96 -3.65 0.20 -8.98
CA ALA A 96 -3.36 -1.17 -8.57
C ALA A 96 -3.09 -1.25 -7.06
N LEU A 97 -2.33 -0.29 -6.53
CA LEU A 97 -2.05 -0.12 -5.10
C LEU A 97 -2.38 1.32 -4.67
N VAL A 98 -3.02 1.46 -3.51
CA VAL A 98 -3.27 2.73 -2.86
C VAL A 98 -2.61 2.75 -1.49
N LEU A 99 -1.86 3.82 -1.21
CA LEU A 99 -1.27 4.14 0.08
C LEU A 99 -2.01 5.34 0.65
N ASP A 100 -2.82 5.10 1.65
CA ASP A 100 -3.79 6.05 2.17
C ASP A 100 -3.46 6.46 3.62
N GLY A 101 -2.79 7.60 3.77
CA GLY A 101 -2.37 8.10 5.08
C GLY A 101 -1.43 7.13 5.81
N VAL A 102 -0.64 6.37 5.05
CA VAL A 102 0.21 5.31 5.59
C VAL A 102 1.35 5.91 6.41
N ARG A 103 1.53 5.42 7.64
CA ARG A 103 2.70 5.75 8.48
C ARG A 103 3.48 4.48 8.80
N LEU A 104 4.73 4.47 8.36
CA LEU A 104 5.72 3.43 8.66
C LEU A 104 6.62 3.95 9.79
N LEU A 105 6.69 3.20 10.89
CA LEU A 105 7.39 3.55 12.12
C LEU A 105 8.32 2.38 12.46
N SER A 106 9.61 2.46 12.14
CA SER A 106 10.50 1.28 12.16
C SER A 106 9.94 0.08 11.37
N THR A 107 9.14 0.35 10.36
CA THR A 107 8.39 -0.67 9.60
C THR A 107 9.09 -0.95 8.27
N ARG A 108 9.14 -2.23 7.89
CA ARG A 108 9.67 -2.67 6.60
C ARG A 108 8.52 -2.98 5.65
N PHE A 109 8.28 -2.12 4.68
CA PHE A 109 7.42 -2.37 3.54
C PHE A 109 8.27 -2.83 2.36
N VAL A 110 8.10 -4.07 1.92
CA VAL A 110 8.84 -4.64 0.80
C VAL A 110 7.87 -5.19 -0.23
N MET A 111 8.02 -4.74 -1.47
CA MET A 111 7.37 -5.35 -2.61
C MET A 111 8.43 -6.02 -3.47
N THR A 112 8.33 -7.32 -3.74
CA THR A 112 9.34 -8.06 -4.51
C THR A 112 8.75 -8.97 -5.57
N ARG A 113 9.44 -9.14 -6.71
CA ARG A 113 9.06 -10.06 -7.80
C ARG A 113 7.60 -9.90 -8.22
N SER A 114 7.12 -8.67 -8.28
CA SER A 114 5.71 -8.37 -8.51
C SER A 114 5.53 -7.49 -9.73
N THR A 115 4.40 -7.64 -10.42
CA THR A 115 4.07 -6.85 -11.60
C THR A 115 2.92 -5.91 -11.25
N LEU A 116 3.06 -4.62 -11.55
CA LEU A 116 2.00 -3.64 -11.45
C LEU A 116 1.71 -3.11 -12.85
N PHE A 117 0.48 -3.29 -13.30
CA PHE A 117 0.00 -2.80 -14.58
C PHE A 117 -1.14 -1.82 -14.35
N CYS A 118 -1.00 -0.63 -14.95
CA CYS A 118 -2.00 0.42 -14.89
C CYS A 118 -2.30 0.91 -16.32
N GLY A 119 -3.51 0.64 -16.81
CA GLY A 119 -3.98 1.07 -18.14
C GLY A 119 -5.01 2.21 -18.12
N GLY A 120 -4.93 3.12 -19.09
CA GLY A 120 -5.89 4.22 -19.27
C GLY A 120 -5.30 5.61 -19.05
N GLU A 121 -6.08 6.64 -19.40
CA GLU A 121 -5.65 8.05 -19.47
C GLU A 121 -5.51 8.77 -18.12
N SER A 122 -5.84 8.12 -17.01
CA SER A 122 -5.68 8.67 -15.65
C SER A 122 -5.15 7.60 -14.69
N CYS A 123 -4.34 6.67 -15.20
CA CYS A 123 -3.89 5.54 -14.41
C CYS A 123 -2.62 5.88 -13.61
N ALA A 124 -2.65 5.58 -12.31
CA ALA A 124 -1.48 5.63 -11.43
C ALA A 124 -1.29 4.23 -10.81
N ALA A 125 -0.14 3.58 -11.05
CA ALA A 125 0.07 2.21 -10.55
C ALA A 125 0.02 2.18 -9.00
N ILE A 126 0.62 3.18 -8.37
CA ILE A 126 0.56 3.46 -6.95
C ILE A 126 -0.04 4.85 -6.75
N LEU A 127 -1.16 4.92 -6.04
CA LEU A 127 -1.79 6.18 -5.66
C LEU A 127 -1.52 6.47 -4.19
N VAL A 128 -1.06 7.68 -3.87
CA VAL A 128 -0.85 8.13 -2.49
C VAL A 128 -1.96 9.14 -2.12
N GLU A 129 -2.82 8.75 -1.18
CA GLU A 129 -3.86 9.60 -0.59
C GLU A 129 -3.45 10.01 0.82
N ARG A 130 -3.77 11.24 1.25
CA ARG A 130 -3.52 11.74 2.62
C ARG A 130 -2.07 11.59 3.14
N GLY A 131 -1.13 11.29 2.25
CA GLY A 131 0.31 11.26 2.48
C GLY A 131 0.86 9.87 2.79
N LEU A 132 2.17 9.74 2.59
CA LEU A 132 2.96 8.58 2.99
C LEU A 132 4.09 9.06 3.91
N GLY A 133 4.14 8.57 5.14
CA GLY A 133 5.23 8.84 6.08
C GLY A 133 6.10 7.61 6.30
N VAL A 134 7.40 7.74 6.04
CA VAL A 134 8.41 6.70 6.27
C VAL A 134 9.39 7.24 7.31
N ASN A 135 9.23 6.82 8.57
CA ASN A 135 9.94 7.39 9.71
C ASN A 135 10.53 6.32 10.65
N LEU A 136 11.45 6.72 11.53
CA LEU A 136 12.09 5.86 12.53
C LEU A 136 12.82 4.66 11.91
N SER A 137 13.77 4.88 11.00
CA SER A 137 14.51 3.80 10.32
C SER A 137 13.59 2.80 9.59
N SER A 138 12.48 3.32 9.04
CA SER A 138 11.58 2.54 8.19
C SER A 138 12.15 2.35 6.79
N VAL A 139 11.66 1.32 6.11
CA VAL A 139 12.05 1.03 4.73
C VAL A 139 10.79 0.85 3.91
N PHE A 140 10.69 1.56 2.80
CA PHE A 140 9.79 1.23 1.70
C PHE A 140 10.68 0.87 0.51
N TYR A 141 10.59 -0.38 0.05
CA TYR A 141 11.48 -0.87 -1.00
C TYR A 141 10.74 -1.74 -2.02
N MET A 142 10.97 -1.44 -3.30
CA MET A 142 10.49 -2.25 -4.43
C MET A 142 11.66 -2.95 -5.14
N ASP A 143 11.67 -4.28 -5.12
CA ASP A 143 12.73 -5.12 -5.70
C ASP A 143 12.21 -6.02 -6.81
N SER A 144 12.93 -6.12 -7.92
CA SER A 144 12.57 -7.06 -9.00
C SER A 144 11.11 -6.89 -9.46
N CYS A 145 10.60 -5.66 -9.38
CA CYS A 145 9.23 -5.32 -9.73
C CYS A 145 9.17 -4.77 -11.15
N VAL A 146 8.15 -5.17 -11.90
CA VAL A 146 7.85 -4.60 -13.21
C VAL A 146 6.66 -3.66 -13.04
N VAL A 147 6.86 -2.37 -13.24
CA VAL A 147 5.77 -1.39 -13.17
C VAL A 147 5.53 -0.81 -14.56
N TRP A 148 4.32 -1.03 -15.07
CA TRP A 148 3.86 -0.46 -16.33
C TRP A 148 2.70 0.48 -16.06
N SER A 149 2.89 1.76 -16.37
CA SER A 149 1.86 2.78 -16.27
C SER A 149 2.01 3.76 -17.43
N ARG A 150 0.88 4.19 -18.02
CA ARG A 150 0.89 5.18 -19.10
C ARG A 150 1.23 6.59 -18.63
N LEU A 151 0.97 6.90 -17.36
CA LEU A 151 1.03 8.26 -16.83
C LEU A 151 1.91 8.37 -15.61
N HIS A 152 1.49 7.74 -14.50
CA HIS A 152 2.21 7.85 -13.24
C HIS A 152 2.52 6.46 -12.68
N VAL A 153 3.78 6.24 -12.30
CA VAL A 153 4.16 5.07 -11.49
C VAL A 153 3.64 5.27 -10.08
N VAL A 154 4.01 6.39 -9.46
CA VAL A 154 3.48 6.86 -8.17
C VAL A 154 2.85 8.22 -8.40
N TYR A 155 1.62 8.42 -7.94
CA TYR A 155 0.93 9.71 -8.00
C TYR A 155 0.40 10.10 -6.62
N ALA A 156 0.76 11.28 -6.13
CA ALA A 156 0.24 11.83 -4.89
C ALA A 156 -0.75 12.94 -5.23
N LEU A 157 -2.01 12.79 -4.81
CA LEU A 157 -3.09 13.71 -5.22
C LEU A 157 -2.91 15.12 -4.68
N ALA A 158 -2.84 15.23 -3.35
CA ALA A 158 -2.78 16.50 -2.63
C ALA A 158 -1.94 16.35 -1.35
N SER A 159 -0.93 15.50 -1.38
CA SER A 159 -0.23 15.08 -0.17
C SER A 159 1.23 14.81 -0.43
N ASP A 160 2.02 14.94 0.63
CA ASP A 160 3.46 14.71 0.56
C ASP A 160 3.82 13.25 0.81
N LEU A 161 4.90 12.83 0.17
CA LEU A 161 5.71 11.70 0.60
C LEU A 161 6.82 12.24 1.50
N ARG A 162 6.88 11.78 2.75
CA ARG A 162 7.85 12.23 3.75
C ARG A 162 8.72 11.08 4.20
N VAL A 163 10.04 11.24 4.10
CA VAL A 163 11.04 10.28 4.55
C VAL A 163 11.94 10.95 5.59
N SER A 164 12.06 10.37 6.78
CA SER A 164 12.80 10.96 7.90
C SER A 164 13.37 9.91 8.85
N GLY A 165 14.22 10.32 9.80
CA GLY A 165 14.69 9.46 10.88
C GLY A 165 15.53 8.27 10.42
N GLY A 166 16.41 8.46 9.43
CA GLY A 166 17.26 7.40 8.86
C GLY A 166 16.50 6.39 7.99
N SER A 167 15.29 6.73 7.56
CA SER A 167 14.46 5.87 6.72
C SER A 167 14.86 5.91 5.24
N VAL A 168 14.46 4.88 4.51
CA VAL A 168 14.73 4.73 3.07
C VAL A 168 13.43 4.52 2.30
N PHE A 169 13.31 5.19 1.16
CA PHE A 169 12.28 4.95 0.14
C PHE A 169 12.98 4.68 -1.18
N SER A 170 12.81 3.49 -1.76
CA SER A 170 13.49 3.06 -2.99
C SER A 170 12.66 2.11 -3.84
#